data_AF-A0A5R2N8U9-F1
#
_entry.id   AF-A0A5R2N8U9-F1
#
_cell.length_a   1.000
_cell.length_b   1.000
_cell.length_c   1.000
_cell.angle_alpha   90.00
_cell.angle_beta   90.00
_cell.angle_gamma   90.00
#
_symmetry.space_group_name_H-M   'P 1'
#
loop_
_entity.id
_entity.type
_entity.pdbx_description
1 polymer ?
#
loop_
_entity_poly.entity_id
_entity_poly.type
_entity_poly.pdbx_seq_one_letter_code
_entity_poly.pdbx_strand_id
1 'polypeptide(L)' 'MTKLTFIAHDGTHFDVDAENGSTVMENAIRNAVPGIEAECGGACACATCHVY' A
#
# COMPACT_ATOMS: atom_id res chain seq x y z
N MET A 1 15.25 -7.46 1.81
CA MET A 1 13.88 -6.94 1.84
C MET A 1 13.94 -5.46 1.52
N THR A 2 12.96 -4.95 0.78
CA THR A 2 12.88 -3.53 0.45
C THR A 2 11.98 -2.86 1.47
N LYS A 3 12.45 -1.79 2.10
CA LYS A 3 11.65 -1.03 3.07
C LYS A 3 10.70 -0.10 2.31
N LEU A 4 9.40 -0.17 2.61
CA LEU A 4 8.39 0.80 2.16
C LEU A 4 7.93 1.64 3.36
N THR A 5 7.77 2.94 3.14
CA THR A 5 7.20 3.86 4.13
C THR A 5 5.94 4.46 3.53
N PHE A 6 4.79 4.15 4.12
CA PHE A 6 3.53 4.79 3.79
C PHE A 6 3.31 6.00 4.69
N ILE A 7 2.91 7.12 4.11
CA ILE A 7 2.63 8.35 4.83
C ILE A 7 1.14 8.63 4.68
N ALA A 8 0.41 8.55 5.79
CA ALA A 8 -1.01 8.88 5.81
C ALA A 8 -1.22 10.40 5.63
N HIS A 9 -2.46 10.79 5.32
CA HIS A 9 -2.81 12.19 5.06
C HIS A 9 -2.52 13.14 6.24
N ASP A 10 -2.42 12.60 7.46
CA ASP A 10 -2.10 13.33 8.69
C ASP A 10 -0.59 13.36 9.01
N GLY A 11 0.23 12.75 8.14
CA GLY A 11 1.67 12.62 8.32
C GLY A 11 2.09 11.40 9.15
N THR A 12 1.18 10.53 9.57
CA THR A 12 1.55 9.29 10.28
C THR A 12 2.30 8.35 9.34
N HIS A 13 3.42 7.79 9.81
CA HIS A 13 4.26 6.87 9.05
C HIS A 13 3.95 5.40 9.40
N PHE A 14 3.86 4.56 8.37
CA PHE A 14 3.76 3.11 8.49
C PHE A 14 4.91 2.48 7.69
N ASP A 15 5.91 1.98 8.40
CA ASP A 15 7.05 1.29 7.81
C ASP A 15 6.77 -0.20 7.69
N VAL A 16 7.01 -0.77 6.51
CA VAL A 16 6.86 -2.21 6.26
C VAL A 16 8.04 -2.78 5.48
N ASP A 17 8.34 -4.04 5.75
CA ASP A 17 9.27 -4.82 4.93
C ASP A 17 8.52 -5.50 3.79
N ALA A 18 8.93 -5.22 2.55
CA ALA A 18 8.34 -5.78 1.34
C ALA A 18 9.28 -6.80 0.68
N GLU A 19 8.67 -7.86 0.16
CA GLU A 19 9.34 -8.82 -0.71
C GLU A 19 9.50 -8.25 -2.12
N ASN A 20 10.68 -8.40 -2.71
CA ASN A 20 10.92 -7.96 -4.07
C ASN A 20 10.04 -8.74 -5.06
N GLY A 21 9.37 -8.01 -5.97
CA GLY A 21 8.42 -8.56 -6.92
C GLY A 21 6.95 -8.46 -6.49
N SER A 22 6.68 -8.16 -5.22
CA SER A 22 5.34 -7.75 -4.77
C SER A 22 5.05 -6.28 -5.09
N THR A 23 3.78 -5.92 -5.16
CA THR A 23 3.35 -4.54 -5.44
C THR A 23 3.26 -3.71 -4.15
N VAL A 24 3.36 -2.38 -4.26
CA VAL A 24 3.18 -1.46 -3.13
C VAL A 24 1.79 -1.63 -2.50
N MET A 25 0.75 -1.76 -3.34
CA MET A 25 -0.64 -1.97 -2.90
C MET A 25 -0.79 -3.25 -2.06
N GLU A 26 -0.25 -4.38 -2.51
CA GLU A 26 -0.36 -5.64 -1.75
C GLU A 26 0.27 -5.53 -0.36
N ASN A 27 1.40 -4.84 -0.26
CA ASN A 27 2.08 -4.63 1.02
C ASN A 27 1.29 -3.68 1.94
N ALA A 28 0.59 -2.68 1.40
CA ALA A 28 -0.32 -1.85 2.18
C ALA A 28 -1.46 -2.69 2.78
N ILE A 29 -2.13 -3.50 1.94
CA ILE A 29 -3.28 -4.33 2.37
C ILE A 29 -2.84 -5.41 3.37
N ARG A 30 -1.75 -6.14 3.10
CA ARG A 30 -1.25 -7.20 3.99
C ARG A 30 -0.84 -6.69 5.37
N ASN A 31 -0.41 -5.43 5.46
CA ASN A 31 -0.02 -4.79 6.71
C ASN A 31 -1.09 -3.86 7.28
N ALA A 32 -2.33 -3.92 6.78
CA ALA A 32 -3.46 -3.11 7.23
C ALA A 32 -3.17 -1.60 7.28
N VAL A 33 -2.43 -1.08 6.30
CA VAL A 33 -2.16 0.36 6.16
C VAL A 33 -3.48 1.08 5.83
N PRO A 34 -3.91 2.07 6.63
CA PRO A 34 -5.16 2.77 6.41
C PRO A 34 -5.12 3.64 5.14
N GLY A 35 -6.27 3.80 4.49
CA GLY A 35 -6.44 4.67 3.32
C GLY A 35 -6.17 4.03 1.96
N ILE A 36 -5.74 2.77 1.92
CA ILE A 36 -5.62 1.97 0.69
C ILE A 36 -6.63 0.84 0.75
N GLU A 37 -7.62 0.84 -0.14
CA GLU A 37 -8.73 -0.13 -0.11
C GLU A 37 -8.48 -1.33 -1.02
N ALA A 38 -7.92 -1.08 -2.21
CA ALA A 38 -7.64 -2.09 -3.22
C ALA A 38 -8.84 -2.97 -3.63
N GLU A 39 -9.99 -2.34 -3.89
CA GLU A 39 -11.26 -3.03 -4.19
C GLU A 39 -11.14 -4.09 -5.30
N CYS A 40 -10.47 -3.77 -6.41
CA CYS A 40 -10.30 -4.71 -7.53
C CYS A 40 -9.16 -5.71 -7.34
N GLY A 41 -8.49 -5.74 -6.19
CA GLY A 41 -7.36 -6.62 -5.92
C GLY A 41 -6.15 -6.42 -6.84
N GLY A 42 -5.96 -5.20 -7.38
CA GLY A 42 -4.85 -4.90 -8.29
C GLY A 42 -5.11 -5.19 -9.77
N ALA A 43 -6.36 -5.47 -10.17
CA ALA A 43 -6.76 -5.65 -11.57
C ALA A 43 -6.80 -4.35 -12.40
N CYS A 44 -6.28 -3.23 -11.89
CA CYS A 44 -6.26 -1.92 -12.56
C CYS A 44 -7.65 -1.41 -13.01
N ALA A 45 -8.67 -1.58 -12.15
CA ALA A 45 -10.07 -1.32 -12.52
C ALA A 45 -10.84 -0.36 -11.58
N CYS A 46 -10.30 0.02 -10.42
CA CYS A 46 -11.06 0.76 -9.39
C CYS A 46 -10.44 2.09 -8.95
N ALA A 47 -9.13 2.30 -9.16
CA ALA A 47 -8.37 3.45 -8.66
C ALA A 47 -8.34 3.65 -7.12
N THR A 48 -8.90 2.74 -6.32
CA THR A 48 -8.93 2.84 -4.85
C THR A 48 -7.61 2.44 -4.15
N CYS A 49 -6.56 2.18 -4.93
CA CYS A 49 -5.18 2.02 -4.44
C CYS A 49 -4.27 3.21 -4.78
N HIS A 50 -4.87 4.35 -5.15
CA HIS A 50 -4.14 5.56 -5.48
C HIS A 50 -3.27 6.07 -4.32
N VAL A 51 -2.06 6.54 -4.64
CA VAL A 51 -1.10 7.18 -3.73
C VAL A 51 -0.41 8.33 -4.46
N TYR A 52 0.19 9.26 -3.70
CA TYR A 52 1.07 10.31 -4.23
C TYR A 52 2.54 9.89 -4.17
#